data_AF-A0A0D1LFN9-F1
#
_entry.id   AF-A0A0D1LFN9-F1
#
_cell.length_a   1.000
_cell.length_b   1.000
_cell.length_c   1.000
_cell.angle_alpha   90.00
_cell.angle_beta   90.00
_cell.angle_gamma   90.00
#
_symmetry.space_group_name_H-M   'P 1'
#
loop_
_entity.id
_entity.type
_entity.pdbx_description
1 polymer ?
#
loop_
_entity_poly.entity_id
_entity_poly.type
_entity_poly.pdbx_seq_one_letter_code
_entity_poly.pdbx_strand_id
1 'polypeptide(L)'
;MAVAFVAFPGFWPPMAPSMTAAQVADFYAQHTASIRFSMVTFNLCAIMLVPFFMTIAVQMKRMSLPSHVLAYSYVGAAATGATLFAIADIFWLIAAYRPGRDPQLILLLNDMAWLVFTAPVGAVVVMNLALALAVYLDRRPRPIFPRWVAGFNVLTAAAMTPAVGAVIFQDGPLAWNGVVSFWLRLGAFALYLVVMFVVVRSAISAQAREP
;
A
#
# COMPACT_ATOMS: atom_id res chain seq x y z
N MET A 1 -6.48 -4.36 10.19
CA MET A 1 -6.53 -3.76 8.84
C MET A 1 -7.96 -3.66 8.31
N ALA A 2 -8.65 -4.76 7.98
CA ALA A 2 -10.01 -4.70 7.41
C ALA A 2 -11.02 -3.98 8.32
N VAL A 3 -10.97 -4.20 9.64
CA VAL A 3 -11.83 -3.50 10.60
C VAL A 3 -11.56 -1.98 10.63
N ALA A 4 -10.29 -1.57 10.59
CA ALA A 4 -9.91 -0.15 10.53
C ALA A 4 -10.36 0.52 9.22
N PHE A 5 -10.33 -0.24 8.14
CA PHE A 5 -10.77 0.22 6.83
C PHE A 5 -12.28 0.45 6.76
N VAL A 6 -13.08 -0.46 7.34
CA VAL A 6 -14.53 -0.27 7.47
C VAL A 6 -14.86 0.83 8.50
N ALA A 7 -14.04 0.98 9.52
CA ALA A 7 -14.24 1.98 10.57
C ALA A 7 -13.88 3.41 10.15
N PHE A 8 -13.17 3.62 9.04
CA PHE A 8 -12.83 4.95 8.54
C PHE A 8 -13.93 5.45 7.58
N PRO A 9 -14.81 6.37 8.02
CA PRO A 9 -15.92 6.84 7.19
C PRO A 9 -15.45 7.57 5.93
N GLY A 10 -14.21 8.09 5.93
CA GLY A 10 -13.64 8.83 4.81
C GLY A 10 -13.24 7.94 3.64
N PHE A 11 -13.42 6.62 3.73
CA PHE A 11 -13.27 5.67 2.63
C PHE A 11 -14.63 5.18 2.07
N TRP A 12 -15.76 5.53 2.70
CA TRP A 12 -17.11 5.06 2.33
C TRP A 12 -18.15 6.19 2.22
N PRO A 13 -18.23 6.88 1.06
CA PRO A 13 -17.29 6.88 -0.06
C PRO A 13 -16.01 7.70 0.24
N PRO A 14 -14.93 7.52 -0.55
CA PRO A 14 -13.72 8.33 -0.41
C PRO A 14 -14.02 9.84 -0.52
N MET A 15 -13.47 10.64 0.39
CA MET A 15 -13.64 12.11 0.37
C MET A 15 -13.21 12.69 -0.98
N ALA A 16 -14.10 13.46 -1.61
CA ALA A 16 -13.85 14.00 -2.94
C ALA A 16 -12.86 15.18 -2.91
N PRO A 17 -11.98 15.33 -3.92
CA PRO A 17 -11.11 16.51 -4.07
C PRO A 17 -11.88 17.83 -4.16
N SER A 18 -13.14 17.78 -4.62
CA SER A 18 -14.01 18.94 -4.78
C SER A 18 -14.70 19.40 -3.49
N MET A 19 -14.48 18.73 -2.35
CA MET A 19 -15.06 19.15 -1.08
C MET A 19 -14.51 20.51 -0.64
N THR A 20 -15.41 21.38 -0.18
CA THR A 20 -15.02 22.68 0.38
C THR A 20 -14.36 22.51 1.74
N ALA A 21 -13.54 23.49 2.14
CA ALA A 21 -12.87 23.51 3.44
C ALA A 21 -13.85 23.32 4.62
N ALA A 22 -15.03 23.94 4.56
CA ALA A 22 -16.07 23.80 5.59
C ALA A 22 -16.61 22.36 5.67
N GLN A 23 -16.92 21.75 4.52
CA GLN A 23 -17.41 20.36 4.48
C GLN A 23 -16.37 19.37 5.02
N VAL A 24 -15.09 19.58 4.70
CA VAL A 24 -14.01 18.75 5.25
C VAL A 24 -13.93 18.95 6.77
N ALA A 25 -13.89 20.19 7.26
CA ALA A 25 -13.83 20.48 8.70
C ALA A 25 -15.01 19.84 9.47
N ASP A 26 -16.23 19.98 8.95
CA ASP A 26 -17.43 19.37 9.53
C ASP A 26 -17.33 17.84 9.58
N PHE A 27 -16.82 17.21 8.52
CA PHE A 27 -16.58 15.77 8.49
C PHE A 27 -15.62 15.32 9.59
N TYR A 28 -14.48 16.01 9.76
CA TYR A 28 -13.54 15.70 10.83
C TYR A 28 -14.15 15.91 12.21
N ALA A 29 -14.96 16.94 12.41
CA ALA A 29 -15.63 17.19 13.68
C ALA A 29 -16.63 16.08 14.03
N GLN A 30 -17.45 15.65 13.06
CA GLN A 30 -18.47 14.61 13.26
C GLN A 30 -17.86 13.20 13.45
N HIS A 31 -16.72 12.93 12.82
CA HIS A 31 -16.10 11.59 12.78
C HIS A 31 -14.77 11.51 13.53
N THR A 32 -14.45 12.46 14.42
CA THR A 32 -13.15 12.54 15.11
C THR A 32 -12.73 11.22 15.75
N ALA A 33 -13.63 10.56 16.50
CA ALA A 33 -13.32 9.33 17.22
C ALA A 33 -13.02 8.15 16.27
N SER A 34 -13.82 7.99 15.21
CA SER A 34 -13.63 6.90 14.25
C SER A 34 -12.38 7.10 13.39
N ILE A 35 -12.08 8.34 13.00
CA ILE A 35 -10.83 8.70 12.31
C ILE A 35 -9.62 8.34 13.16
N ARG A 36 -9.58 8.78 14.43
CA ARG A 36 -8.48 8.48 15.34
C ARG A 36 -8.30 6.97 15.55
N PHE A 37 -9.40 6.26 15.80
CA PHE A 37 -9.36 4.80 15.96
C PHE A 37 -8.79 4.09 14.72
N SER A 38 -9.26 4.49 13.54
CA SER A 38 -8.85 3.88 12.28
C SER A 38 -7.38 4.15 11.98
N MET A 39 -6.93 5.41 12.11
CA MET A 39 -5.54 5.79 11.85
C MET A 39 -4.55 5.13 12.81
N VAL A 40 -4.88 5.06 14.11
CA VAL A 40 -4.03 4.33 15.09
C VAL A 40 -3.97 2.84 14.74
N THR A 41 -5.09 2.24 14.38
CA THR A 41 -5.13 0.82 14.01
C THR A 41 -4.38 0.54 12.71
N PHE A 42 -4.47 1.43 11.72
CA PHE A 42 -3.72 1.35 10.46
C PHE A 42 -2.23 1.42 10.70
N ASN A 43 -1.78 2.37 11.52
CA ASN A 43 -0.38 2.52 11.85
C ASN A 43 0.20 1.25 12.50
N LEU A 44 -0.51 0.67 13.48
CA LEU A 44 -0.12 -0.60 14.11
C LEU A 44 -0.09 -1.77 13.12
N CYS A 45 -1.13 -1.90 12.30
CA CYS A 45 -1.22 -2.99 11.32
C CYS A 45 -0.20 -2.86 10.17
N ALA A 46 0.13 -1.64 9.76
CA ALA A 46 1.08 -1.38 8.69
C ALA A 46 2.49 -1.83 9.08
N ILE A 47 2.91 -1.58 10.32
CA ILE A 47 4.20 -2.06 10.84
C ILE A 47 4.25 -3.59 10.85
N MET A 48 3.14 -4.28 11.10
CA MET A 48 3.07 -5.75 11.05
C MET A 48 3.23 -6.33 9.64
N LEU A 49 3.10 -5.53 8.58
CA LEU A 49 3.40 -5.97 7.21
C LEU A 49 4.91 -6.05 6.94
N VAL A 50 5.75 -5.35 7.73
CA VAL A 50 7.20 -5.35 7.54
C VAL A 50 7.80 -6.77 7.67
N PRO A 51 7.52 -7.53 8.76
CA PRO A 51 7.95 -8.93 8.84
C PRO A 51 7.48 -9.78 7.66
N PHE A 52 6.26 -9.57 7.17
CA PHE A 52 5.73 -10.29 6.02
C PHE A 52 6.58 -10.04 4.75
N PHE A 53 6.86 -8.78 4.41
CA PHE A 53 7.73 -8.47 3.28
C PHE A 53 9.17 -8.98 3.48
N MET A 54 9.65 -8.99 4.71
CA MET A 54 10.97 -9.57 5.02
C MET A 54 11.02 -11.06 4.75
N THR A 55 9.95 -11.82 5.01
CA THR A 55 9.92 -13.25 4.66
C THR A 55 10.05 -13.46 3.15
N ILE A 56 9.42 -12.62 2.32
CA ILE A 56 9.58 -12.64 0.86
C ILE A 56 11.04 -12.35 0.47
N ALA A 57 11.63 -11.30 1.04
CA ALA A 57 13.01 -10.91 0.75
C ALA A 57 14.01 -12.02 1.11
N VAL A 58 13.81 -12.73 2.22
CA VAL A 58 14.62 -13.90 2.59
C VAL A 58 14.52 -15.00 1.55
N GLN A 59 13.31 -15.28 1.03
CA GLN A 59 13.14 -16.25 -0.05
C GLN A 59 13.78 -15.78 -1.37
N MET A 60 13.72 -14.49 -1.69
CA MET A 60 14.44 -13.92 -2.84
C MET A 60 15.95 -14.11 -2.75
N LYS A 61 16.54 -13.98 -1.54
CA LYS A 61 17.97 -14.22 -1.33
C LYS A 61 18.41 -15.67 -1.54
N ARG A 62 17.48 -16.64 -1.51
CA ARG A 62 17.75 -18.06 -1.77
C ARG A 62 17.75 -18.43 -3.26
N MET A 63 17.28 -17.55 -4.13
CA MET A 63 17.24 -17.77 -5.59
C MET A 63 18.65 -17.81 -6.19
N SER A 64 18.83 -18.41 -7.38
CA SER A 64 20.16 -18.57 -8.01
C SER A 64 20.76 -17.29 -8.63
N LEU A 65 20.45 -16.12 -8.09
CA LEU A 65 20.95 -14.84 -8.59
C LEU A 65 22.38 -14.58 -8.05
N PRO A 66 23.33 -14.13 -8.89
CA PRO A 66 24.68 -13.80 -8.44
C PRO A 66 24.75 -12.62 -7.45
N SER A 67 23.71 -11.78 -7.43
CA SER A 67 23.66 -10.56 -6.63
C SER A 67 22.32 -10.44 -5.90
N HIS A 68 22.34 -9.90 -4.68
CA HIS A 68 21.15 -9.64 -3.87
C HIS A 68 20.52 -8.28 -4.12
N VAL A 69 20.95 -7.54 -5.15
CA VAL A 69 20.41 -6.21 -5.50
C VAL A 69 18.90 -6.23 -5.58
N LEU A 70 18.28 -7.22 -6.24
CA LEU A 70 16.82 -7.28 -6.35
C LEU A 70 16.11 -7.47 -5.01
N ALA A 71 16.69 -8.24 -4.09
CA ALA A 71 16.13 -8.41 -2.75
C ALA A 71 16.25 -7.12 -1.92
N TYR A 72 17.36 -6.39 -2.06
CA TYR A 72 17.52 -5.08 -1.39
C TYR A 72 16.63 -4.00 -2.01
N SER A 73 16.48 -3.97 -3.34
CA SER A 73 15.53 -3.09 -4.03
C SER A 73 14.09 -3.37 -3.59
N TYR A 74 13.72 -4.64 -3.44
CA TYR A 74 12.41 -5.03 -2.92
C TYR A 74 12.18 -4.49 -1.51
N VAL A 75 13.10 -4.73 -0.57
CA VAL A 75 12.97 -4.27 0.82
C VAL A 75 12.98 -2.74 0.91
N GLY A 76 13.87 -2.07 0.17
CA GLY A 76 13.93 -0.62 0.11
C GLY A 76 12.61 -0.03 -0.37
N ALA A 77 12.05 -0.57 -1.45
CA ALA A 77 10.76 -0.13 -1.99
C ALA A 77 9.59 -0.42 -1.03
N ALA A 78 9.55 -1.60 -0.41
CA ALA A 78 8.55 -1.93 0.61
C ALA A 78 8.61 -0.98 1.82
N ALA A 79 9.82 -0.68 2.31
CA ALA A 79 10.05 0.23 3.43
C ALA A 79 9.67 1.68 3.09
N THR A 80 10.01 2.16 1.89
CA THR A 80 9.59 3.48 1.40
C THR A 80 8.06 3.56 1.33
N GLY A 81 7.40 2.54 0.77
CA GLY A 81 5.94 2.50 0.67
C GLY A 81 5.26 2.51 2.04
N ALA A 82 5.76 1.71 2.99
CA ALA A 82 5.24 1.67 4.36
C ALA A 82 5.46 3.00 5.10
N THR A 83 6.62 3.64 4.91
CA THR A 83 6.93 4.95 5.52
C THR A 83 5.98 6.04 5.02
N LEU A 84 5.78 6.12 3.70
CA LEU A 84 4.87 7.11 3.11
C LEU A 84 3.41 6.88 3.55
N PHE A 85 2.98 5.61 3.64
CA PHE A 85 1.68 5.27 4.20
C PHE A 85 1.54 5.77 5.65
N ALA A 86 2.55 5.54 6.49
CA ALA A 86 2.55 6.02 7.88
C ALA A 86 2.51 7.56 7.96
N ILE A 87 3.19 8.27 7.06
CA ILE A 87 3.14 9.74 7.00
C ILE A 87 1.72 10.22 6.63
N ALA A 88 1.04 9.56 5.67
CA ALA A 88 -0.34 9.88 5.33
C ALA A 88 -1.29 9.71 6.53
N ASP A 89 -1.18 8.59 7.25
CA ASP A 89 -1.95 8.34 8.48
C ASP A 89 -1.74 9.42 9.53
N ILE A 90 -0.49 9.88 9.70
CA ILE A 90 -0.14 10.96 10.62
C ILE A 90 -0.83 12.26 10.22
N PHE A 91 -0.91 12.61 8.92
CA PHE A 91 -1.62 13.81 8.49
C PHE A 91 -3.11 13.76 8.81
N TRP A 92 -3.78 12.63 8.53
CA TRP A 92 -5.18 12.42 8.93
C TRP A 92 -5.38 12.53 10.45
N LEU A 93 -4.45 11.99 11.24
CA LEU A 93 -4.50 12.08 12.70
C LEU A 93 -4.28 13.50 13.21
N ILE A 94 -3.36 14.27 12.62
CA ILE A 94 -3.11 15.68 12.97
C ILE A 94 -4.35 16.53 12.67
N ALA A 95 -5.02 16.30 11.54
CA ALA A 95 -6.28 16.97 11.21
C ALA A 95 -7.37 16.64 12.25
N ALA A 96 -7.53 15.37 12.59
CA ALA A 96 -8.50 14.93 13.61
C ALA A 96 -8.12 15.31 15.05
N TYR A 97 -6.87 15.67 15.33
CA TYR A 97 -6.43 16.03 16.69
C TYR A 97 -7.03 17.36 17.15
N ARG A 98 -7.19 18.33 16.24
CA ARG A 98 -7.81 19.65 16.53
C ARG A 98 -8.89 19.97 15.50
N PRO A 99 -10.11 19.41 15.64
CA PRO A 99 -11.19 19.65 14.69
C PRO A 99 -11.68 21.10 14.66
N GLY A 100 -11.46 21.89 15.72
CA GLY A 100 -11.78 23.33 15.75
C GLY A 100 -10.73 24.26 15.11
N ARG A 101 -9.75 23.71 14.37
CA ARG A 101 -8.76 24.50 13.63
C ARG A 101 -9.43 25.18 12.43
N ASP A 102 -8.80 26.24 11.91
CA ASP A 102 -9.22 26.88 10.67
C ASP A 102 -9.51 25.83 9.57
N PRO A 103 -10.70 25.85 8.95
CA PRO A 103 -11.09 24.89 7.92
C PRO A 103 -10.10 24.78 6.75
N GLN A 104 -9.43 25.87 6.37
CA GLN A 104 -8.44 25.87 5.29
C GLN A 104 -7.21 25.02 5.65
N LEU A 105 -6.80 25.03 6.92
CA LEU A 105 -5.69 24.20 7.38
C LEU A 105 -6.09 22.72 7.48
N ILE A 106 -7.35 22.43 7.83
CA ILE A 106 -7.87 21.06 7.82
C ILE A 106 -7.92 20.51 6.39
N LEU A 107 -8.38 21.33 5.44
CA LEU A 107 -8.37 20.98 4.01
C LEU A 107 -6.96 20.67 3.52
N LEU A 108 -5.99 21.57 3.78
CA LEU A 108 -4.59 21.33 3.40
C LEU A 108 -4.04 20.02 3.98
N LEU A 109 -4.29 19.75 5.27
CA LEU A 109 -3.84 18.50 5.90
C LEU A 109 -4.51 17.26 5.29
N ASN A 110 -5.79 17.37 4.96
CA ASN A 110 -6.53 16.30 4.29
C ASN A 110 -5.95 16.01 2.91
N ASP A 111 -5.69 17.05 2.10
CA ASP A 111 -5.14 16.90 0.75
C ASP A 111 -3.74 16.31 0.78
N MET A 112 -2.90 16.77 1.73
CA MET A 112 -1.59 16.17 1.98
C MET A 112 -1.70 14.68 2.33
N ALA A 113 -2.65 14.31 3.19
CA ALA A 113 -2.86 12.91 3.55
C ALA A 113 -3.25 12.05 2.33
N TRP A 114 -4.21 12.51 1.52
CA TRP A 114 -4.66 11.79 0.33
C TRP A 114 -3.60 11.68 -0.76
N LEU A 115 -2.84 12.75 -1.02
CA LEU A 115 -1.77 12.75 -2.00
C LEU A 115 -0.58 11.90 -1.55
N VAL A 116 -0.18 11.99 -0.27
CA VAL A 116 0.90 11.15 0.27
C VAL A 116 0.47 9.70 0.42
N PHE A 117 -0.82 9.41 0.62
CA PHE A 117 -1.35 8.04 0.54
C PHE A 117 -1.26 7.49 -0.90
N THR A 118 -1.35 8.36 -1.90
CA THR A 118 -1.25 8.04 -3.34
C THR A 118 0.18 7.92 -3.86
N ALA A 119 1.12 8.71 -3.33
CA ALA A 119 2.53 8.72 -3.73
C ALA A 119 3.28 7.35 -3.72
N PRO A 120 3.00 6.39 -2.82
CA PRO A 120 3.70 5.10 -2.75
C PRO A 120 3.54 4.20 -3.97
N VAL A 121 2.72 4.56 -4.97
CA VAL A 121 2.50 3.75 -6.17
C VAL A 121 3.82 3.36 -6.82
N GLY A 122 4.77 4.30 -6.96
CA GLY A 122 6.09 4.02 -7.53
C GLY A 122 6.87 2.98 -6.71
N ALA A 123 6.81 3.07 -5.38
CA ALA A 123 7.45 2.12 -4.49
C ALA A 123 6.84 0.71 -4.62
N VAL A 124 5.51 0.60 -4.66
CA VAL A 124 4.83 -0.70 -4.83
C VAL A 124 5.11 -1.29 -6.21
N VAL A 125 5.17 -0.47 -7.27
CA VAL A 125 5.53 -0.90 -8.62
C VAL A 125 6.95 -1.47 -8.64
N VAL A 126 7.94 -0.72 -8.12
CA VAL A 126 9.33 -1.18 -8.06
C VAL A 126 9.45 -2.47 -7.23
N MET A 127 8.76 -2.54 -6.09
CA MET A 127 8.71 -3.74 -5.25
C MET A 127 8.22 -4.96 -6.03
N ASN A 128 7.09 -4.84 -6.74
CA ASN A 128 6.53 -5.94 -7.53
C ASN A 128 7.43 -6.33 -8.72
N LEU A 129 7.96 -5.35 -9.45
CA LEU A 129 8.83 -5.61 -10.60
C LEU A 129 10.17 -6.24 -10.18
N ALA A 130 10.76 -5.83 -9.05
CA ALA A 130 11.97 -6.43 -8.51
C ALA A 130 11.75 -7.90 -8.15
N LEU A 131 10.62 -8.23 -7.53
CA LEU A 131 10.25 -9.62 -7.24
C LEU A 131 10.00 -10.42 -8.52
N ALA A 132 9.25 -9.88 -9.47
CA ALA A 132 8.97 -10.55 -10.74
C ALA A 132 10.26 -10.88 -11.51
N LEU A 133 11.18 -9.91 -11.60
CA LEU A 133 12.46 -10.09 -12.25
C LEU A 133 13.31 -11.15 -11.53
N ALA A 134 13.33 -11.16 -10.19
CA ALA A 134 14.04 -12.18 -9.43
C ALA A 134 13.51 -13.58 -9.72
N VAL A 135 12.18 -13.76 -9.81
CA VAL A 135 11.55 -15.04 -10.15
C VAL A 135 11.86 -15.46 -11.59
N TYR A 136 11.85 -14.53 -12.56
CA TYR A 136 12.19 -14.86 -13.95
C TYR A 136 13.66 -15.28 -14.12
N LEU A 137 14.56 -14.67 -13.36
CA LEU A 137 16.00 -14.93 -13.38
C LEU A 137 16.41 -16.15 -12.53
N ASP A 138 15.51 -16.72 -11.72
CA ASP A 138 15.77 -17.95 -10.98
C ASP A 138 15.89 -19.13 -11.96
N ARG A 139 17.12 -19.65 -12.09
CA ARG A 139 17.49 -20.75 -13.00
C ARG A 139 17.62 -22.09 -12.29
N ARG A 140 17.19 -22.16 -11.02
CA ARG A 140 17.16 -23.42 -10.27
C ARG A 140 16.29 -24.46 -10.99
N PRO A 141 16.68 -25.75 -10.95
CA PRO A 141 15.82 -26.83 -11.45
C PRO A 141 14.45 -26.88 -10.74
N ARG A 142 14.43 -26.50 -9.46
CA ARG A 142 13.23 -26.27 -8.66
C ARG A 142 13.23 -24.80 -8.20
N PRO A 143 12.49 -23.90 -8.88
CA PRO A 143 12.48 -22.48 -8.52
C PRO A 143 11.85 -22.27 -7.15
N ILE A 144 12.34 -21.27 -6.40
CA ILE A 144 11.83 -20.97 -5.04
C ILE A 144 10.37 -20.53 -5.08
N PHE A 145 10.02 -19.70 -6.06
CA PHE A 145 8.64 -19.34 -6.34
C PHE A 145 8.21 -19.90 -7.70
N PRO A 146 6.94 -20.33 -7.85
CA PRO A 146 6.40 -20.72 -9.15
C PRO A 146 6.52 -19.60 -10.18
N ARG A 147 6.78 -19.94 -11.46
CA ARG A 147 7.00 -18.93 -12.52
C ARG A 147 5.81 -18.00 -12.75
N TRP A 148 4.59 -18.46 -12.48
CA TRP A 148 3.38 -17.63 -12.61
C TRP A 148 3.38 -16.43 -11.63
N VAL A 149 4.09 -16.54 -10.50
CA VAL A 149 4.23 -15.46 -9.51
C VAL A 149 4.87 -14.22 -10.14
N ALA A 150 5.78 -14.41 -11.10
CA ALA A 150 6.37 -13.31 -11.84
C ALA A 150 5.32 -12.56 -12.68
N GLY A 151 4.51 -13.30 -13.45
CA GLY A 151 3.41 -12.72 -14.23
C GLY A 151 2.38 -12.00 -13.36
N PHE A 152 2.02 -12.60 -12.22
CA PHE A 152 1.12 -11.99 -11.24
C PHE A 152 1.67 -10.67 -10.67
N ASN A 153 2.96 -10.61 -10.34
CA ASN A 153 3.60 -9.39 -9.84
C ASN A 153 3.68 -8.30 -10.92
N VAL A 154 3.97 -8.66 -12.18
CA VAL A 154 3.92 -7.71 -13.30
C VAL A 154 2.51 -7.17 -13.50
N LEU A 155 1.49 -8.03 -13.44
CA LEU A 155 0.09 -7.62 -13.54
C LEU A 155 -0.31 -6.70 -12.38
N THR A 156 0.12 -7.02 -11.16
CA THR A 156 -0.13 -6.20 -9.96
C THR A 156 0.52 -4.82 -10.11
N ALA A 157 1.77 -4.76 -10.58
CA ALA A 157 2.44 -3.51 -10.88
C ALA A 157 1.66 -2.69 -11.94
N ALA A 158 1.24 -3.33 -13.03
CA ALA A 158 0.46 -2.68 -14.08
C ALA A 158 -0.90 -2.16 -13.57
N ALA A 159 -1.57 -2.89 -12.68
CA ALA A 159 -2.82 -2.47 -12.06
C ALA A 159 -2.65 -1.31 -11.07
N MET A 160 -1.46 -1.17 -10.46
CA MET A 160 -1.13 -0.08 -9.53
C MET A 160 -0.80 1.24 -10.25
N THR A 161 -0.14 1.17 -11.41
CA THR A 161 0.38 2.33 -12.14
C THR A 161 -0.65 3.43 -12.43
N PRO A 162 -1.91 3.13 -12.83
CA PRO A 162 -2.91 4.16 -13.11
C PRO A 162 -3.20 5.08 -11.93
N ALA A 163 -2.97 4.64 -10.69
CA ALA A 163 -3.21 5.46 -9.50
C ALA A 163 -2.30 6.69 -9.39
N VAL A 164 -1.21 6.77 -10.18
CA VAL A 164 -0.43 8.02 -10.32
C VAL A 164 -1.29 9.18 -10.83
N GLY A 165 -2.34 8.88 -11.60
CA GLY A 165 -3.28 9.87 -12.11
C GLY A 165 -3.97 10.69 -11.02
N ALA A 166 -4.06 10.20 -9.78
CA ALA A 166 -4.72 10.90 -8.68
C ALA A 166 -3.98 12.16 -8.21
N VAL A 167 -2.73 12.36 -8.62
CA VAL A 167 -1.99 13.62 -8.40
C VAL A 167 -2.31 14.66 -9.48
N ILE A 168 -2.82 14.23 -10.64
CA ILE A 168 -3.03 15.06 -11.82
C ILE A 168 -4.51 15.42 -11.98
N PHE A 169 -5.41 14.47 -11.73
CA PHE A 169 -6.84 14.62 -11.95
C PHE A 169 -7.58 14.88 -10.63
N GLN A 170 -8.42 15.91 -10.63
CA GLN A 170 -9.29 16.26 -9.49
C GLN A 170 -10.69 15.64 -9.61
N ASP A 171 -11.06 15.16 -10.80
CA ASP A 171 -12.36 14.52 -11.06
C ASP A 171 -12.19 13.28 -11.96
N GLY A 172 -13.19 12.39 -11.91
CA GLY A 172 -13.25 11.19 -12.75
C GLY A 172 -12.59 9.95 -12.14
N PRO A 173 -12.44 8.87 -12.92
CA PRO A 173 -11.99 7.56 -12.40
C PRO A 173 -10.56 7.55 -11.88
N LEU A 174 -9.74 8.51 -12.33
CA LEU A 174 -8.33 8.68 -11.94
C LEU A 174 -8.12 9.64 -10.78
N ALA A 175 -9.14 10.40 -10.34
CA ALA A 175 -9.03 11.22 -9.12
C ALA A 175 -8.76 10.34 -7.89
N TRP A 176 -8.24 10.90 -6.80
CA TRP A 176 -7.88 10.08 -5.61
C TRP A 176 -9.06 9.30 -5.02
N ASN A 177 -10.29 9.77 -5.24
CA ASN A 177 -11.54 9.12 -4.82
C ASN A 177 -12.14 8.20 -5.90
N GLY A 178 -11.52 8.16 -7.07
CA GLY A 178 -11.99 7.43 -8.24
C GLY A 178 -11.82 5.92 -8.12
N VAL A 179 -12.60 5.20 -8.95
CA VAL A 179 -12.61 3.72 -8.99
C VAL A 179 -11.24 3.13 -9.33
N VAL A 180 -10.46 3.80 -10.17
CA VAL A 180 -9.14 3.29 -10.60
C VAL A 180 -8.07 3.60 -9.55
N SER A 181 -8.00 4.84 -9.07
CA SER A 181 -6.91 5.23 -8.15
C SER A 181 -7.10 4.69 -6.73
N PHE A 182 -8.35 4.54 -6.28
CA PHE A 182 -8.66 4.04 -4.94
C PHE A 182 -8.97 2.54 -4.94
N TRP A 183 -10.04 2.13 -5.63
CA TRP A 183 -10.60 0.78 -5.49
C TRP A 183 -9.78 -0.30 -6.19
N LEU A 184 -9.38 -0.07 -7.44
CA LEU A 184 -8.51 -0.99 -8.17
C LEU A 184 -7.17 -1.14 -7.43
N ARG A 185 -6.59 -0.03 -6.97
CA ARG A 185 -5.36 -0.06 -6.19
C ARG A 185 -5.53 -0.87 -4.92
N LEU A 186 -6.51 -0.55 -4.09
CA LEU A 186 -6.70 -1.28 -2.84
C LEU A 186 -6.98 -2.77 -3.07
N GLY A 187 -7.85 -3.09 -4.04
CA GLY A 187 -8.16 -4.47 -4.40
C GLY A 187 -6.94 -5.24 -4.88
N ALA A 188 -6.11 -4.64 -5.73
CA ALA A 188 -4.88 -5.24 -6.21
C ALA A 188 -3.85 -5.46 -5.07
N PHE A 189 -3.73 -4.52 -4.14
CA PHE A 189 -2.84 -4.69 -2.98
C PHE A 189 -3.35 -5.76 -2.01
N ALA A 190 -4.65 -5.78 -1.73
CA ALA A 190 -5.26 -6.82 -0.88
C ALA A 190 -5.09 -8.22 -1.50
N LEU A 191 -5.36 -8.34 -2.80
CA LEU A 191 -5.13 -9.59 -3.54
C LEU A 191 -3.66 -9.99 -3.52
N TYR A 192 -2.75 -9.03 -3.71
CA TYR A 192 -1.31 -9.26 -3.59
C TYR A 192 -0.92 -9.86 -2.25
N LEU A 193 -1.40 -9.29 -1.13
CA LEU A 193 -1.10 -9.81 0.21
C LEU A 193 -1.58 -11.25 0.39
N VAL A 194 -2.82 -11.55 -0.03
CA VAL A 194 -3.40 -12.90 0.11
C VAL A 194 -2.64 -13.92 -0.74
N VAL A 195 -2.40 -13.61 -2.01
CA VAL A 195 -1.70 -14.50 -2.94
C VAL A 195 -0.26 -14.74 -2.47
N MET A 196 0.47 -13.66 -2.13
CA MET A 196 1.84 -13.78 -1.66
C MET A 196 1.94 -14.49 -0.31
N PHE A 197 0.95 -14.36 0.57
CA PHE A 197 0.91 -15.13 1.81
C PHE A 197 0.88 -16.64 1.56
N VAL A 198 0.00 -17.10 0.66
CA VAL A 198 -0.08 -18.53 0.29
C VAL A 198 1.22 -19.00 -0.36
N VAL A 199 1.76 -18.22 -1.30
CA VAL A 199 3.00 -18.54 -2.02
C VAL A 199 4.19 -18.63 -1.07
N VAL A 200 4.39 -17.64 -0.20
CA VAL A 200 5.50 -17.62 0.75
C VAL A 200 5.38 -18.74 1.77
N ARG A 201 4.18 -18.99 2.28
CA ARG A 201 3.93 -20.12 3.20
C ARG A 201 4.30 -21.45 2.54
N SER A 202 3.95 -21.63 1.26
CA SER A 202 4.32 -22.84 0.51
C SER A 202 5.83 -22.98 0.34
N ALA A 203 6.54 -21.88 0.03
CA ALA A 203 7.99 -21.87 -0.12
C ALA A 203 8.72 -22.17 1.21
N ILE A 204 8.25 -21.59 2.33
CA ILE A 204 8.79 -21.88 3.67
C ILE A 204 8.53 -23.34 4.05
N SER A 205 7.35 -23.87 3.76
CA SER A 205 7.01 -25.27 4.05
C SER A 205 7.86 -26.25 3.23
N ALA A 206 8.18 -25.90 1.98
CA ALA A 206 9.10 -26.66 1.15
C ALA A 206 10.53 -26.61 1.70
N GLN A 207 10.99 -25.43 2.15
CA GLN A 207 12.29 -25.24 2.78
C GLN A 207 12.45 -26.10 4.04
N ALA A 208 11.42 -26.20 4.89
CA ALA A 208 11.48 -27.03 6.10
C ALA A 208 11.60 -28.54 5.81
N ARG A 209 11.40 -28.96 4.56
CA ARG A 209 11.54 -30.36 4.11
C ARG A 209 12.86 -30.59 3.37
N GLU A 210 13.66 -29.55 3.15
CA GLU A 210 15.02 -29.70 2.61
C GLU A 210 15.91 -30.29 3.73
N PRO A 211 16.65 -31.38 3.47
CA PRO A 211 17.48 -32.06 4.46
C PRO A 211 18.75 -31.28 4.84
#